data_AF-A0A412PCK0-F1
#
_entry.id   AF-A0A412PCK0-F1
#
_cell.length_a   1.000
_cell.length_b   1.000
_cell.length_c   1.000
_cell.angle_alpha   90.00
_cell.angle_beta   90.00
_cell.angle_gamma   90.00
#
_symmetry.space_group_name_H-M   'P 1'
#
loop_
_entity.id
_entity.type
_entity.pdbx_description
1 polymer ?
#
loop_
_entity_poly.entity_id
_entity_poly.type
_entity_poly.pdbx_seq_one_letter_code
_entity_poly.pdbx_strand_id
1 'polypeptide(L)'
;MLGVDIVDMLRIDLEKPIISHVLTQPEMAEFSSKHTTTQKKQYFAGRFAAKEAIFKATQDKDYLQYSILNDESGKPYIKDHPELEVSISHDANIAIAIVQDTSHK
;
A
#
# COMPACT_ATOMS: atom_id res chain seq x y z
N MET A 1 -16.71 5.89 -1.63
CA MET A 1 -16.59 5.00 -2.81
C MET A 1 -15.65 3.84 -2.49
N LEU A 2 -15.67 2.73 -3.24
CA LEU A 2 -14.75 1.59 -3.02
C LEU A 2 -13.69 1.51 -4.12
N GLY A 3 -12.45 1.23 -3.74
CA GLY A 3 -11.33 0.92 -4.64
C GLY A 3 -10.70 -0.41 -4.27
N VAL A 4 -10.22 -1.15 -5.27
CA VAL A 4 -9.55 -2.45 -5.10
C VAL A 4 -8.45 -2.61 -6.13
N ASP A 5 -7.34 -3.23 -5.74
CA ASP A 5 -6.25 -3.58 -6.64
C ASP A 5 -5.54 -4.88 -6.23
N ILE A 6 -4.93 -5.55 -7.21
CA ILE A 6 -4.13 -6.77 -7.02
C ILE A 6 -2.76 -6.61 -7.68
N VAL A 7 -1.72 -7.09 -6.99
CA VAL A 7 -0.34 -7.05 -7.45
C VAL A 7 0.27 -8.44 -7.40
N ASP A 8 0.87 -8.87 -8.50
CA ASP A 8 1.67 -10.09 -8.57
C ASP A 8 3.14 -9.82 -8.20
N MET A 9 3.58 -10.42 -7.09
CA MET A 9 4.93 -10.29 -6.55
C MET A 9 6.03 -10.86 -7.44
N LEU A 10 5.68 -11.70 -8.42
CA LEU A 10 6.63 -12.18 -9.43
C LEU A 10 7.07 -11.04 -10.37
N ARG A 11 6.25 -10.00 -10.52
CA ARG A 11 6.54 -8.83 -11.37
C ARG A 11 7.41 -7.79 -10.67
N ILE A 12 7.64 -7.96 -9.36
CA ILE A 12 8.38 -7.00 -8.53
C ILE A 12 9.87 -7.31 -8.61
N ASP A 13 10.60 -6.30 -9.06
CA ASP A 13 12.06 -6.23 -9.06
C ASP A 13 12.47 -5.12 -8.09
N LEU A 14 13.13 -5.50 -6.98
CA LEU A 14 13.45 -4.59 -5.88
C LEU A 14 14.60 -3.63 -6.21
N GLU A 15 15.35 -3.88 -7.29
CA GLU A 15 16.41 -3.00 -7.75
C GLU A 15 15.89 -1.86 -8.62
N LYS A 16 14.59 -1.89 -8.99
CA LYS A 16 14.01 -0.86 -9.85
C LYS A 16 13.70 0.42 -9.08
N PRO A 17 13.86 1.59 -9.73
CA PRO A 17 13.56 2.89 -9.12
C PRO A 17 12.07 3.06 -8.77
N ILE A 18 11.18 2.21 -9.29
CA ILE A 18 9.75 2.23 -8.94
C ILE A 18 9.51 2.11 -7.43
N ILE A 19 10.40 1.42 -6.69
CA ILE A 19 10.26 1.26 -5.24
C ILE A 19 10.24 2.62 -4.55
N SER A 20 11.19 3.50 -4.89
CA SER A 20 11.28 4.84 -4.30
C SER A 20 10.26 5.84 -4.85
N HIS A 21 9.60 5.53 -5.97
CA HIS A 21 8.52 6.37 -6.52
C HIS A 21 7.17 6.06 -5.85
N VAL A 22 6.95 4.81 -5.45
CA VAL A 22 5.69 4.38 -4.85
C VAL A 22 5.72 4.57 -3.34
N LEU A 23 6.83 4.21 -2.67
CA LEU A 23 6.92 4.28 -1.22
C LEU A 23 7.31 5.69 -0.76
N THR A 24 6.55 6.23 0.19
CA THR A 24 6.90 7.48 0.87
C THR A 24 8.08 7.28 1.82
N GLN A 25 8.66 8.35 2.32
CA GLN A 25 9.80 8.27 3.24
C GLN A 25 9.50 7.43 4.51
N PRO A 26 8.35 7.58 5.20
CA PRO A 26 7.98 6.68 6.30
C PRO A 26 7.85 5.21 5.87
N GLU A 27 7.23 4.95 4.72
CA GLU A 27 7.08 3.59 4.20
C GLU A 27 8.43 2.96 3.82
N MET A 28 9.36 3.76 3.31
CA MET A 28 10.73 3.33 3.00
C MET A 28 11.49 2.92 4.25
N ALA A 29 11.24 3.55 5.41
CA ALA A 29 11.83 3.13 6.67
C ALA A 29 11.33 1.74 7.10
N GLU A 30 10.01 1.50 7.03
CA GLU A 30 9.41 0.19 7.29
C GLU A 30 9.84 -0.88 6.27
N PHE A 31 9.97 -0.52 5.00
CA PHE A 31 10.46 -1.42 3.95
C PHE A 31 11.91 -1.83 4.22
N SER A 32 12.75 -0.88 4.63
CA SER A 32 14.17 -1.11 4.91
C SER A 32 14.39 -1.98 6.15
N SER A 33 13.44 -2.01 7.09
CA SER A 33 13.51 -2.88 8.27
C SER A 33 13.15 -4.34 7.98
N LYS A 34 12.60 -4.66 6.79
CA LYS A 34 12.30 -6.05 6.41
C LYS A 34 13.58 -6.82 6.10
N HIS A 35 13.73 -8.00 6.71
CA HIS A 35 14.98 -8.77 6.67
C HIS A 35 15.11 -9.67 5.44
N THR A 36 13.99 -10.15 4.89
CA THR A 36 14.01 -11.08 3.75
C THR A 36 13.50 -10.42 2.47
N THR A 37 13.95 -10.92 1.32
CA THR A 37 13.44 -10.51 -0.01
C THR A 37 11.94 -10.72 -0.11
N THR A 38 11.42 -11.82 0.43
CA THR A 38 9.98 -12.12 0.45
C THR A 38 9.20 -11.08 1.24
N GLN A 39 9.64 -10.73 2.46
CA GLN A 39 8.99 -9.69 3.27
C GLN A 39 9.05 -8.32 2.59
N LYS A 40 10.17 -7.97 1.93
CA LYS A 40 10.28 -6.74 1.15
C LYS A 40 9.29 -6.71 -0.01
N LYS A 41 9.19 -7.81 -0.77
CA LYS A 41 8.23 -7.94 -1.87
C LYS A 41 6.79 -7.86 -1.38
N GLN A 42 6.44 -8.56 -0.31
CA GLN A 42 5.10 -8.51 0.31
C GLN A 42 4.74 -7.11 0.76
N TYR A 43 5.66 -6.44 1.45
CA TYR A 43 5.47 -5.08 1.91
C TYR A 43 5.23 -4.12 0.72
N PHE A 44 6.14 -4.13 -0.25
CA PHE A 44 6.01 -3.27 -1.43
C PHE A 44 4.73 -3.56 -2.23
N ALA A 45 4.42 -4.84 -2.48
CA ALA A 45 3.23 -5.24 -3.24
C ALA A 45 1.94 -4.78 -2.56
N GLY A 46 1.84 -4.96 -1.24
CA GLY A 46 0.67 -4.54 -0.48
C GLY A 46 0.49 -3.02 -0.50
N ARG A 47 1.58 -2.25 -0.40
CA ARG A 47 1.54 -0.79 -0.51
C ARG A 47 1.20 -0.33 -1.92
N PHE A 48 1.77 -0.96 -2.94
CA PHE A 48 1.46 -0.61 -4.32
C PHE A 48 -0.02 -0.86 -4.64
N ALA A 49 -0.55 -2.03 -4.25
CA ALA A 49 -1.98 -2.32 -4.36
C ALA A 49 -2.83 -1.31 -3.58
N ALA A 50 -2.43 -0.94 -2.37
CA ALA A 50 -3.16 0.04 -1.56
C ALA A 50 -3.19 1.42 -2.22
N LYS A 51 -2.09 1.89 -2.79
CA LYS A 51 -2.03 3.17 -3.49
C LYS A 51 -2.93 3.19 -4.73
N GLU A 52 -2.91 2.14 -5.54
CA GLU A 52 -3.82 2.00 -6.67
C GLU A 52 -5.29 1.92 -6.22
N ALA A 53 -5.58 1.25 -5.11
CA ALA A 53 -6.91 1.21 -4.51
C ALA A 53 -7.37 2.60 -4.00
N ILE A 54 -6.47 3.40 -3.42
CA ILE A 54 -6.74 4.80 -3.05
C ILE A 54 -7.13 5.60 -4.31
N PHE A 55 -6.30 5.57 -5.36
CA PHE A 55 -6.60 6.28 -6.60
C PHE A 55 -7.97 5.90 -7.18
N LYS A 56 -8.33 4.61 -7.16
CA LYS A 56 -9.64 4.17 -7.64
C LYS A 56 -10.78 4.67 -6.74
N ALA A 57 -10.58 4.70 -5.43
CA ALA A 57 -11.58 5.14 -4.46
C ALA A 57 -11.77 6.66 -4.42
N THR A 58 -10.75 7.47 -4.74
CA THR A 58 -10.78 8.93 -4.57
C THR A 58 -10.62 9.73 -5.86
N GLN A 59 -10.05 9.11 -6.91
CA GLN A 59 -9.58 9.78 -8.14
C GLN A 59 -8.48 10.83 -7.93
N ASP A 60 -7.89 10.90 -6.73
CA ASP A 60 -6.81 11.84 -6.40
C ASP A 60 -5.51 11.45 -7.13
N LYS A 61 -4.92 12.40 -7.86
CA LYS A 61 -3.67 12.20 -8.60
C LYS A 61 -2.43 12.15 -7.71
N ASP A 62 -2.52 12.67 -6.50
CA ASP A 62 -1.43 12.67 -5.52
C ASP A 62 -1.44 11.43 -4.63
N TYR A 63 -2.24 10.40 -4.96
CA TYR A 63 -2.34 9.14 -4.20
C TYR A 63 -1.00 8.49 -3.83
N LEU A 64 0.06 8.70 -4.64
CA LEU A 64 1.41 8.20 -4.34
C LEU A 64 2.06 8.86 -3.11
N GLN A 65 1.61 10.06 -2.74
CA GLN A 65 2.08 10.80 -1.56
C GLN A 65 1.41 10.33 -0.27
N TYR A 66 0.33 9.55 -0.36
CA TYR A 66 -0.39 9.03 0.79
C TYR A 66 0.47 7.96 1.46
N SER A 67 0.72 8.09 2.77
CA SER A 67 1.52 7.11 3.51
C SER A 67 0.60 6.08 4.16
N ILE A 68 0.78 4.80 3.82
CA ILE A 68 0.10 3.69 4.49
C ILE A 68 1.05 3.09 5.52
N LEU A 69 0.68 3.19 6.80
CA LEU A 69 1.46 2.70 7.94
C LEU A 69 0.67 1.66 8.71
N ASN A 70 1.32 0.97 9.65
CA ASN A 70 0.65 0.04 10.55
C ASN A 70 0.63 0.61 11.98
N ASP A 71 -0.50 0.48 12.67
CA ASP A 71 -0.57 0.81 14.10
C ASP A 71 0.12 -0.26 14.96
N GLU A 72 0.12 -0.08 16.29
CA GLU A 72 0.74 -1.01 17.24
C GLU A 72 0.13 -2.42 17.20
N SER A 73 -1.12 -2.55 16.76
CA SER A 73 -1.80 -3.85 16.56
C SER A 73 -1.48 -4.50 15.21
N GLY A 74 -0.74 -3.80 14.35
CA GLY A 74 -0.46 -4.23 12.98
C GLY A 74 -1.57 -3.91 11.99
N LYS A 75 -2.62 -3.17 12.37
CA LYS A 75 -3.68 -2.77 11.44
C LYS A 75 -3.16 -1.66 10.51
N PRO A 76 -3.30 -1.80 9.18
CA PRO A 76 -2.91 -0.74 8.26
C PRO A 76 -3.88 0.45 8.33
N TYR A 77 -3.35 1.66 8.19
CA TYR A 77 -4.11 2.90 8.10
C TYR A 77 -3.44 3.88 7.13
N ILE A 78 -4.22 4.81 6.58
CA ILE A 78 -3.73 5.87 5.70
C ILE A 78 -3.49 7.10 6.56
N LYS A 79 -2.23 7.51 6.70
CA LYS A 79 -1.84 8.62 7.56
C LYS A 79 -2.46 9.91 7.06
N ASP A 80 -2.99 10.72 7.98
CA ASP A 80 -3.61 12.04 7.72
C ASP A 80 -4.93 11.99 6.90
N HIS A 81 -5.46 10.78 6.63
CA HIS A 81 -6.70 10.54 5.87
C HIS A 81 -7.65 9.60 6.62
N PRO A 82 -8.22 10.01 7.77
CA PRO A 82 -9.11 9.17 8.58
C PRO A 82 -10.41 8.78 7.86
N GLU A 83 -10.80 9.50 6.82
CA GLU A 83 -11.95 9.20 5.96
C GLU A 83 -11.73 7.98 5.05
N LEU A 84 -10.48 7.52 4.90
CA LEU A 84 -10.12 6.37 4.08
C LEU A 84 -9.76 5.16 4.94
N GLU A 85 -10.56 4.11 4.83
CA GLU A 85 -10.29 2.82 5.49
C GLU A 85 -9.60 1.88 4.51
N VAL A 86 -8.53 1.21 4.93
CA VAL A 86 -7.74 0.29 4.09
C VAL A 86 -7.64 -1.09 4.71
N SER A 87 -7.72 -2.13 3.86
CA SER A 87 -7.40 -3.51 4.21
C SER A 87 -6.44 -4.08 3.19
N ILE A 88 -5.40 -4.78 3.66
CA ILE A 88 -4.35 -5.38 2.83
C ILE A 88 -4.24 -6.84 3.20
N SER A 89 -4.22 -7.71 2.21
CA SER A 89 -3.94 -9.14 2.39
C SER A 89 -2.93 -9.61 1.34
N HIS A 90 -2.26 -10.70 1.62
CA HIS A 90 -1.40 -11.36 0.65
C HIS A 90 -1.44 -12.87 0.88
N ASP A 91 -1.33 -13.63 -0.20
CA ASP A 91 -1.17 -15.08 -0.18
C ASP A 91 -0.35 -15.51 -1.39
N ALA A 92 0.49 -16.52 -1.21
CA ALA A 92 1.44 -16.98 -2.22
C ALA A 92 2.22 -15.81 -2.88
N ASN A 93 1.97 -15.54 -4.16
CA ASN A 93 2.59 -14.46 -4.93
C ASN A 93 1.67 -13.25 -5.14
N ILE A 94 0.47 -13.21 -4.55
CA ILE A 94 -0.50 -12.13 -4.76
C ILE A 94 -0.59 -11.25 -3.52
N ALA A 95 -0.61 -9.94 -3.71
CA ALA A 95 -1.08 -8.97 -2.74
C ALA A 95 -2.37 -8.33 -3.25
N ILE A 96 -3.31 -8.07 -2.35
CA ILE A 96 -4.57 -7.38 -2.61
C ILE A 96 -4.74 -6.27 -1.60
N ALA A 97 -5.29 -5.15 -2.04
CA ALA A 97 -5.75 -4.09 -1.15
C ALA A 97 -7.14 -3.61 -1.53
N ILE A 98 -7.93 -3.27 -0.51
CA ILE A 98 -9.25 -2.67 -0.64
C ILE A 98 -9.24 -1.37 0.16
N VAL A 99 -9.78 -0.30 -0.43
CA VAL A 99 -9.93 1.01 0.20
C VAL A 99 -11.39 1.44 0.13
N GLN A 100 -11.91 1.92 1.25
CA GLN A 100 -13.23 2.52 1.35
C GLN A 100 -13.09 4.00 1.73
N ASP A 101 -13.58 4.88 0.85
CA ASP A 101 -13.77 6.29 1.17
C ASP A 101 -15.15 6.49 1.85
N THR A 102 -15.10 6.99 3.08
CA THR A 102 -16.25 7.20 3.98
C THR A 102 -16.68 8.65 4.10
N SER A 103 -16.07 9.57 3.34
CA SER A 103 -16.35 11.02 3.37
C SER A 103 -17.80 11.41 3.08
N HIS A 104 -18.60 10.49 2.52
CA HIS A 104 -19.98 10.74 2.08
C HIS A 104 -20.99 9.77 2.74
N LYS A 105 -20.66 9.25 3.92
CA LYS A 105 -21.64 8.55 4.77
C LYS A 105 -22.60 9.53 5.43
#